data_AF-A0A455U7P5-F1
#
_entry.id   AF-A0A455U7P5-F1
#
_cell.length_a   1.000
_cell.length_b   1.000
_cell.length_c   1.000
_cell.angle_alpha   90.00
_cell.angle_beta   90.00
_cell.angle_gamma   90.00
#
_symmetry.space_group_name_H-M   'P 1'
#
loop_
_entity.id
_entity.type
_entity.pdbx_description
1 polymer ?
#
loop_
_entity_poly.entity_id
_entity_poly.type
_entity_poly.pdbx_seq_one_letter_code
_entity_poly.pdbx_strand_id
1 'polypeptide(L)'
;MLIDMQTPGITVRPIITLDGAHEVNEVFLDNVRVPVENRVGEEGQGWTCAKFLLTHERTGIAGLGHAKQALRHLKSLASRAQHRGKPLYRYPAFANGWSKPSLS
;
A
#
# COMPACT_ATOMS: atom_id res chain seq x y z
N MET A 1 -12.83 -3.44 -17.76
CA MET A 1 -12.70 -2.79 -19.08
C MET A 1 -11.33 -2.15 -19.14
N LEU A 2 -10.65 -2.25 -20.28
CA LEU A 2 -9.37 -1.60 -20.54
C LEU A 2 -9.63 -0.43 -21.49
N ILE A 3 -9.08 0.74 -21.18
CA ILE A 3 -9.32 1.98 -21.94
C ILE A 3 -8.01 2.74 -22.05
N ASP A 4 -7.68 3.21 -23.25
CA ASP A 4 -6.59 4.16 -23.46
C ASP A 4 -7.02 5.54 -22.96
N MET A 5 -6.25 6.18 -22.09
CA MET A 5 -6.57 7.51 -21.54
C MET A 5 -6.52 8.63 -22.59
N GLN A 6 -5.97 8.37 -23.78
CA GLN A 6 -6.02 9.29 -24.93
C GLN A 6 -7.29 9.11 -25.78
N THR A 7 -8.17 8.16 -25.43
CA THR A 7 -9.41 7.91 -26.19
C THR A 7 -10.28 9.17 -26.19
N PRO A 8 -10.83 9.60 -27.34
CA PRO A 8 -11.75 10.73 -27.42
C PRO A 8 -12.92 10.59 -26.44
N GLY A 9 -13.25 11.69 -25.75
CA GLY A 9 -14.28 11.73 -24.71
C GLY A 9 -13.75 11.53 -23.29
N ILE A 10 -12.46 11.19 -23.11
CA ILE A 10 -11.83 11.12 -21.80
C ILE A 10 -11.22 12.48 -21.43
N THR A 11 -11.49 12.95 -20.22
CA THR A 11 -10.82 14.12 -19.64
C THR A 11 -10.20 13.72 -18.30
N VAL A 12 -8.88 13.94 -18.17
CA VAL A 12 -8.13 13.68 -16.92
C VAL A 12 -7.76 15.02 -16.29
N ARG A 13 -8.11 15.21 -15.02
CA ARG A 13 -7.81 16.43 -14.26
C ARG A 13 -6.99 16.07 -13.01
N PRO A 14 -5.85 16.73 -12.78
CA PRO A 14 -5.08 16.51 -11.56
C PRO A 14 -5.86 16.99 -10.33
N ILE A 15 -5.81 16.22 -9.25
CA ILE A 15 -6.24 16.67 -7.93
C ILE A 15 -4.98 16.88 -7.10
N ILE A 16 -4.79 18.12 -6.64
CA ILE A 16 -3.67 18.46 -5.75
C ILE A 16 -4.09 18.13 -4.32
N THR A 17 -3.37 17.22 -3.68
CA THR A 17 -3.62 16.78 -2.31
C THR A 17 -3.18 17.86 -1.31
N LEU A 18 -3.58 17.72 -0.04
CA LEU A 18 -3.38 18.74 0.99
C LEU A 18 -1.90 19.08 1.24
N ASP A 19 -1.01 18.11 1.01
CA ASP A 19 0.44 18.24 1.07
C ASP A 19 1.06 18.87 -0.19
N GLY A 20 0.23 19.24 -1.17
CA GLY A 20 0.64 19.84 -2.43
C GLY A 20 1.06 18.84 -3.51
N ALA A 21 0.96 17.53 -3.25
CA ALA A 21 1.34 16.50 -4.20
C ALA A 21 0.27 16.26 -5.28
N HIS A 22 0.70 15.78 -6.44
CA HIS A 22 -0.19 15.30 -7.51
C HIS A 22 -0.11 13.79 -7.59
N GLU A 23 -0.88 13.11 -6.74
CA GLU A 23 -0.91 11.65 -6.67
C GLU A 23 -2.21 11.05 -7.23
N VAL A 24 -3.28 11.84 -7.27
CA VAL A 24 -4.61 11.41 -7.68
C VAL A 24 -5.16 12.29 -8.79
N ASN A 25 -6.06 11.73 -9.61
CA ASN A 25 -6.72 12.41 -10.71
C ASN A 25 -8.23 12.17 -10.67
N GLU A 26 -8.99 13.14 -11.15
CA GLU A 26 -10.39 12.95 -11.55
C GLU A 26 -10.43 12.60 -13.04
N VAL A 27 -11.18 11.56 -13.40
CA VAL A 27 -11.31 11.11 -14.80
C VAL A 27 -12.78 11.12 -15.21
N PHE A 28 -13.11 11.93 -16.21
CA PHE A 28 -14.44 11.99 -16.83
C PHE A 28 -14.45 11.17 -18.11
N LEU A 29 -15.53 10.41 -18.31
CA LEU A 29 -15.79 9.62 -19.50
C LEU A 29 -17.08 10.10 -20.15
N ASP A 30 -16.98 10.89 -21.22
CA ASP A 30 -18.12 11.40 -21.99
C ASP A 30 -18.22 10.68 -23.33
N ASN A 31 -19.26 9.86 -23.50
CA ASN A 31 -19.56 9.13 -24.74
C ASN A 31 -18.37 8.33 -25.34
N VAL A 32 -17.47 7.85 -24.48
CA VAL A 32 -16.27 7.11 -24.84
C VAL A 32 -16.64 5.80 -25.53
N ARG A 33 -16.07 5.55 -26.71
CA ARG A 33 -16.24 4.28 -27.44
C ARG A 33 -15.10 3.33 -27.10
N VAL A 34 -15.44 2.14 -26.62
CA VAL A 34 -14.47 1.11 -26.24
C VAL A 34 -14.81 -0.20 -26.96
N PRO A 35 -13.84 -0.86 -27.62
CA PRO A 35 -14.06 -2.16 -28.24
C PRO A 35 -14.48 -3.23 -27.22
N VAL A 36 -15.35 -4.16 -27.61
CA VAL A 36 -15.91 -5.19 -26.71
C VAL A 36 -14.82 -6.16 -26.24
N GLU A 37 -13.79 -6.41 -27.05
CA GLU A 37 -12.63 -7.22 -26.71
C GLU A 37 -11.82 -6.65 -25.53
N ASN A 38 -11.96 -5.35 -25.23
CA ASN A 38 -11.35 -4.73 -24.05
C ASN A 38 -12.20 -4.89 -22.78
N ARG A 39 -13.31 -5.62 -22.84
CA ARG A 39 -14.08 -6.01 -21.65
C ARG A 39 -13.24 -6.97 -20.80
N VAL A 40 -13.19 -6.69 -19.51
CA VAL A 40 -12.50 -7.56 -18.55
C VAL A 40 -13.55 -8.45 -17.92
N GLY A 41 -13.44 -9.76 -18.18
CA GLY A 41 -14.43 -10.74 -17.78
C GLY A 41 -15.72 -10.67 -18.60
N GLU A 42 -16.75 -11.35 -18.10
CA GLU A 42 -18.07 -11.36 -18.72
C GLU A 42 -18.91 -10.12 -18.37
N GLU A 43 -19.91 -9.86 -19.20
CA GLU A 43 -20.88 -8.80 -18.94
C GLU A 43 -21.58 -9.00 -17.59
N GLY A 44 -21.74 -7.92 -16.84
CA GLY A 44 -22.32 -7.95 -15.49
C GLY A 44 -21.39 -8.45 -14.37
N GLN A 45 -20.19 -8.95 -14.67
CA GLN A 45 -19.27 -9.49 -13.65
C GLN A 45 -18.36 -8.45 -12.98
N GLY A 46 -18.55 -7.16 -13.26
CA GLY A 46 -17.70 -6.08 -12.71
C GLY A 46 -17.61 -6.09 -11.18
N TRP A 47 -18.71 -6.36 -10.48
CA TRP A 47 -18.73 -6.43 -9.01
C TRP A 47 -17.96 -7.63 -8.45
N THR A 48 -18.03 -8.78 -9.13
CA THR A 48 -17.28 -9.98 -8.74
C THR A 48 -15.78 -9.71 -8.83
N CYS A 49 -15.33 -9.12 -9.94
CA CYS A 49 -13.93 -8.70 -10.10
C CYS A 49 -13.50 -7.68 -9.05
N ALA A 50 -14.33 -6.67 -8.78
CA ALA A 50 -14.03 -5.64 -7.77
C ALA A 50 -13.85 -6.24 -6.36
N LYS A 51 -14.75 -7.13 -5.92
CA LYS A 51 -14.64 -7.81 -4.62
C LYS A 51 -13.38 -8.66 -4.50
N PHE A 52 -13.03 -9.37 -5.57
CA PHE A 52 -11.81 -10.17 -5.61
C PHE A 52 -10.57 -9.29 -5.41
N LEU A 53 -10.47 -8.18 -6.15
CA LEU A 53 -9.35 -7.24 -6.05
C LEU A 53 -9.28 -6.59 -4.65
N LEU A 54 -10.39 -6.10 -4.12
CA LEU A 54 -10.45 -5.52 -2.76
C LEU A 54 -9.97 -6.50 -1.67
N THR A 55 -10.24 -7.79 -1.83
CA THR A 55 -9.80 -8.82 -0.89
C THR A 55 -8.28 -9.03 -0.97
N HIS A 56 -7.70 -8.96 -2.16
CA HIS A 56 -6.25 -9.07 -2.38
C HIS A 56 -5.48 -7.81 -1.94
N GLU A 57 -6.04 -6.63 -2.19
CA GLU A 57 -5.44 -5.39 -1.70
C GLU A 57 -5.41 -5.36 -0.17
N ARG A 58 -6.46 -5.86 0.50
CA ARG A 58 -6.51 -5.94 1.96
C ARG A 58 -5.40 -6.82 2.57
N THR A 59 -4.99 -7.89 1.89
CA THR A 59 -3.85 -8.71 2.35
C THR A 59 -2.50 -8.05 2.05
N GLY A 60 -2.39 -7.29 0.96
CA GLY A 60 -1.21 -6.48 0.63
C GLY A 60 -1.01 -5.27 1.55
N ILE A 61 -2.08 -4.57 1.91
CA ILE A 61 -2.11 -3.37 2.78
C ILE A 61 -1.81 -3.70 4.24
N ALA A 62 -1.86 -4.97 4.66
CA ALA A 62 -1.50 -5.39 6.00
C ALA A 62 -0.05 -5.01 6.40
N GLY A 63 0.76 -4.49 5.46
CA GLY A 63 2.02 -3.82 5.76
C GLY A 63 3.09 -4.77 6.28
N LEU A 64 2.86 -6.08 6.17
CA LEU A 64 3.74 -7.13 6.71
C LEU A 64 5.16 -7.03 6.14
N GLY A 65 5.30 -6.58 4.89
CA GLY A 65 6.58 -6.28 4.27
C GLY A 65 7.30 -5.11 4.96
N HIS A 66 6.62 -3.97 5.10
CA HIS A 66 7.15 -2.78 5.78
C HIS A 66 7.43 -3.03 7.26
N ALA A 67 6.55 -3.74 7.97
CA ALA A 67 6.75 -4.11 9.37
C ALA A 67 7.98 -5.03 9.54
N LYS A 68 8.17 -6.02 8.67
CA LYS A 68 9.38 -6.87 8.67
C LYS A 68 10.64 -6.07 8.35
N GLN A 69 10.57 -5.14 7.41
CA GLN A 69 11.71 -4.28 7.05
C GLN A 69 12.08 -3.30 8.18
N ALA A 70 11.09 -2.62 8.76
CA ALA A 70 11.26 -1.76 9.92
C ALA A 70 11.86 -2.53 11.11
N LEU A 71 11.36 -3.74 11.37
CA LEU A 71 11.91 -4.60 12.42
C LEU A 71 13.37 -5.01 12.14
N ARG A 72 13.71 -5.35 10.90
CA ARG A 72 15.11 -5.66 10.51
C ARG A 72 16.00 -4.43 10.67
N HIS A 73 15.53 -3.26 10.26
CA HIS A 73 16.27 -2.01 10.37
C HIS A 73 16.50 -1.64 11.84
N LEU A 74 15.47 -1.74 12.68
CA LEU A 74 15.56 -1.52 14.12
C LEU A 74 16.55 -2.48 14.78
N LYS A 75 16.50 -3.78 14.43
CA LYS A 75 17.48 -4.78 14.92
C LYS A 75 18.92 -4.45 14.50
N SER A 76 19.11 -3.97 13.26
CA SER A 76 20.43 -3.57 12.77
C SER A 76 20.97 -2.31 13.46
N LEU A 77 20.12 -1.34 13.78
CA LEU A 77 20.53 -0.16 14.54
C LEU A 77 20.83 -0.52 15.99
N ALA A 78 19.96 -1.31 16.64
CA ALA A 78 20.14 -1.72 18.02
C ALA A 78 21.38 -2.62 18.25
N SER A 79 21.81 -3.40 17.25
CA SER A 79 23.03 -4.20 17.33
C SER A 79 24.32 -3.37 17.20
N ARG A 80 24.25 -2.21 16.55
CA ARG A 80 25.37 -1.29 16.36
C ARG A 80 25.40 -0.15 17.38
N ALA A 81 24.25 0.16 17.97
CA ALA A 81 24.14 1.22 18.95
C ALA A 81 24.70 0.75 20.29
N GLN A 82 25.82 1.36 20.67
CA GLN A 82 26.45 1.20 21.97
C GLN A 82 26.14 2.43 22.83
N HIS A 83 25.70 2.21 24.06
CA HIS A 83 25.64 3.27 25.06
C HIS A 83 26.79 3.05 26.05
N ARG A 84 27.66 4.06 26.24
CA ARG A 84 28.84 3.97 27.13
C ARG A 84 29.69 2.70 26.92
N GLY A 85 29.92 2.34 25.64
CA GLY A 85 30.76 1.19 25.26
C GLY A 85 30.14 -0.19 25.47
N LYS A 86 28.83 -0.28 25.80
CA LYS A 86 28.11 -1.57 25.95
C LYS A 86 26.87 -1.61 25.05
N PRO A 87 26.47 -2.78 24.52
CA PRO A 87 25.26 -2.90 23.69
C PRO A 87 23.97 -2.50 24.41
N LEU A 88 23.08 -1.78 23.72
CA LEU A 88 21.84 -1.22 24.30
C LEU A 88 20.87 -2.25 24.90
N TYR A 89 20.85 -3.49 24.39
CA TYR A 89 19.99 -4.56 24.90
C TYR A 89 20.35 -5.00 26.34
N ARG A 90 21.52 -4.63 26.86
CA ARG A 90 21.94 -4.92 28.25
C ARG A 90 21.41 -3.88 29.26
N TYR A 91 20.74 -2.82 28.80
CA TYR A 91 20.19 -1.80 29.68
C TYR A 91 18.72 -2.12 30.01
N PRO A 92 18.33 -2.13 31.30
CA PRO A 92 16.96 -2.49 31.73
C PRO A 92 15.85 -1.67 31.07
N ALA A 93 16.12 -0.39 30.79
CA ALA A 93 15.18 0.51 30.12
C ALA A 93 14.86 0.10 28.67
N PHE A 94 15.76 -0.62 27.99
CA PHE A 94 15.54 -1.14 26.64
C PHE A 94 14.97 -2.56 26.66
N ALA A 95 15.33 -3.37 27.66
CA ALA A 95 14.83 -4.74 27.83
C ALA A 95 13.32 -4.82 28.13
N ASN A 96 12.78 -3.84 28.87
CA ASN A 96 11.36 -3.83 29.26
C ASN A 96 10.38 -3.52 28.11
N GLY A 97 10.86 -3.00 26.97
CA GLY A 97 10.04 -2.79 25.77
C GLY A 97 9.99 -3.99 24.81
N TRP A 98 10.79 -5.03 25.06
CA TRP A 98 10.95 -6.21 24.19
C TRP A 98 10.44 -7.52 24.82
N SER A 99 9.70 -7.47 25.93
CA SER A 99 9.09 -8.67 26.50
C SER A 99 7.97 -9.19 25.58
N LYS A 100 8.14 -10.44 25.13
CA LYS A 100 7.20 -11.21 24.30
C LYS A 100 5.75 -11.09 24.81
N PRO A 101 4.72 -11.11 23.92
CA PRO A 101 3.37 -11.37 24.37
C PRO A 101 3.32 -12.78 24.95
N SER A 102 2.93 -12.89 26.22
CA SER A 102 2.57 -14.15 26.86
C SER A 102 1.31 -14.69 26.17
N LEU A 103 1.48 -15.72 25.33
CA LEU A 103 0.38 -16.59 24.96
C LEU A 103 0.10 -17.49 26.18
N SER A 104 -1.02 -17.22 26.85
CA SER A 104 -1.81 -18.21 27.59
C SER A 104 -2.69 -18.97 26.62
#